data_AF-A0A6H1ZDZ8-F1
#
_entry.id   AF-A0A6H1ZDZ8-F1
#
_cell.length_a   1.000
_cell.length_b   1.000
_cell.length_c   1.000
_cell.angle_alpha   90.00
_cell.angle_beta   90.00
_cell.angle_gamma   90.00
#
_symmetry.space_group_name_H-M   'P 1'
#
loop_
_entity.id
_entity.type
_entity.pdbx_description
1 polymer ?
#
loop_
_entity_poly.entity_id
_entity_poly.type
_entity_poly.pdbx_seq_one_letter_code
_entity_poly.pdbx_strand_id
1 'polypeptide(L)'
;MSFTKRTLVIGSGEVGSSLARVLKRCHIVMMRDKEEPDEMTREALKEHGIDVLNICFPYFDGFIDVVREYEKMYRPKYTIIHSTVPPGTTRELGGFFVHSPIHGKHPNLEGGIMTFVKYVGGINKDVAEQAQAFLRHAGINSAIVDSPETSELSKICCTTQYGWMIIITKEIKKLCERYNADFEMVYGWNKFYNHGYEKLGMSQFKRPTLDYMPGKIGGHCVAQNSKLIDSFFTNLVKDKQKEYEASEINKDVGEMVEEPSV
;
A
#
# COMPACT_ATOMS: atom_id res chain seq x y z
N MET A 1 -33.55 -3.12 -7.92
CA MET A 1 -33.07 -1.95 -7.15
C MET A 1 -31.64 -1.67 -7.57
N SER A 2 -31.31 -0.42 -7.91
CA SER A 2 -29.94 -0.05 -8.29
C SER A 2 -28.98 -0.30 -7.11
N PHE A 3 -27.87 -0.99 -7.37
CA PHE A 3 -26.83 -1.29 -6.37
C PHE A 3 -25.87 -0.10 -6.13
N THR A 4 -26.12 1.04 -6.79
CA THR A 4 -25.33 2.27 -6.64
C THR A 4 -25.34 2.76 -5.18
N LYS A 5 -24.15 2.99 -4.63
CA LYS A 5 -23.93 3.56 -3.29
C LYS A 5 -23.49 5.01 -3.39
N ARG A 6 -23.81 5.81 -2.38
CA ARG A 6 -23.19 7.11 -2.12
C ARG A 6 -21.97 6.92 -1.23
N THR A 7 -20.81 7.32 -1.73
CA THR A 7 -19.54 7.02 -1.10
C THR A 7 -18.68 8.27 -0.97
N LEU A 8 -18.00 8.41 0.16
CA LEU A 8 -17.07 9.51 0.44
C LEU A 8 -15.65 8.97 0.58
N VAL A 9 -14.71 9.57 -0.13
CA VAL A 9 -13.27 9.26 -0.04
C VAL A 9 -12.57 10.37 0.73
N ILE A 10 -11.90 10.01 1.83
CA ILE A 10 -11.13 10.93 2.67
C ILE A 10 -9.64 10.81 2.35
N GLY A 11 -9.05 11.93 1.91
CA GLY A 11 -7.67 12.05 1.45
C GLY A 11 -7.59 12.00 -0.08
N SER A 12 -7.19 13.11 -0.72
CA SER A 12 -7.18 13.27 -2.18
C SER A 12 -5.82 13.00 -2.83
N GLY A 13 -4.87 12.44 -2.08
CA GLY A 13 -3.58 11.98 -2.61
C GLY A 13 -3.71 10.86 -3.66
N GLU A 14 -2.57 10.30 -4.07
CA GLU A 14 -2.49 9.32 -5.17
C GLU A 14 -3.48 8.16 -5.03
N VAL A 15 -3.61 7.61 -3.81
CA VAL A 15 -4.51 6.50 -3.51
C VAL A 15 -5.97 6.91 -3.62
N GLY A 16 -6.39 7.95 -2.90
CA GLY A 16 -7.80 8.36 -2.84
C GLY A 16 -8.32 8.85 -4.18
N SER A 17 -7.50 9.63 -4.91
CA SER A 17 -7.83 10.08 -6.27
C SER A 17 -7.99 8.90 -7.25
N SER A 18 -7.10 7.92 -7.19
CA SER A 18 -7.18 6.74 -8.06
C SER A 18 -8.37 5.84 -7.72
N LEU A 19 -8.65 5.64 -6.43
CA LEU A 19 -9.82 4.91 -5.97
C LEU A 19 -11.11 5.60 -6.41
N ALA A 20 -11.20 6.92 -6.25
CA ALA A 20 -12.38 7.68 -6.64
C ALA A 20 -12.68 7.54 -8.14
N ARG A 21 -11.66 7.56 -9.01
CA ARG A 21 -11.84 7.36 -10.45
C ARG A 21 -12.37 5.96 -10.79
N VAL A 22 -11.95 4.93 -10.07
CA VAL A 22 -12.51 3.58 -10.22
C VAL A 22 -13.96 3.53 -9.73
N LEU A 23 -14.24 4.03 -8.53
CA LEU A 23 -15.58 3.96 -7.93
C LEU A 23 -16.63 4.77 -8.71
N LYS A 24 -16.26 5.91 -9.33
CA LYS A 24 -17.15 6.78 -10.11
C LYS A 24 -17.82 6.07 -11.29
N ARG A 25 -17.29 4.93 -11.72
CA ARG A 25 -17.85 4.12 -12.81
C ARG A 25 -19.22 3.52 -12.44
N CYS A 26 -19.49 3.30 -11.16
CA CYS A 26 -20.69 2.59 -10.70
C CYS A 26 -21.36 3.20 -9.46
N HIS A 27 -20.70 4.17 -8.81
CA HIS A 27 -21.13 4.77 -7.54
C HIS A 27 -21.13 6.31 -7.62
N ILE A 28 -21.92 6.92 -6.73
CA ILE A 28 -21.91 8.38 -6.55
C ILE A 28 -20.78 8.69 -5.57
N VAL A 29 -19.67 9.24 -6.08
CA VAL A 29 -18.45 9.44 -5.32
C VAL A 29 -18.23 10.92 -5.01
N MET A 30 -18.12 11.22 -3.72
CA MET A 30 -17.62 12.48 -3.20
C MET A 30 -16.20 12.30 -2.67
N MET A 31 -15.43 13.38 -2.66
CA MET A 31 -14.08 13.40 -2.10
C MET A 31 -13.96 14.55 -1.12
N ARG A 32 -13.14 14.35 -0.09
CA ARG A 32 -12.76 15.39 0.86
C ARG A 32 -11.29 15.23 1.22
N ASP A 33 -10.57 16.34 1.30
CA ASP A 33 -9.25 16.40 1.91
C ASP A 33 -9.30 17.19 3.24
N LYS A 34 -8.17 17.68 3.75
CA LYS A 34 -8.10 18.45 5.00
C LYS A 34 -9.02 19.67 5.00
N GLU A 35 -9.16 20.34 3.86
CA GLU A 35 -10.03 21.49 3.71
C GLU A 35 -11.51 21.09 3.83
N GLU A 36 -12.33 22.00 4.35
CA GLU A 36 -13.76 21.76 4.37
C GLU A 36 -14.29 21.64 2.94
N PRO A 37 -15.22 20.71 2.68
CA PRO A 37 -15.87 20.62 1.39
C PRO A 37 -16.63 21.92 1.10
N ASP A 38 -16.75 22.27 -0.18
CA ASP A 38 -17.55 23.41 -0.61
C ASP A 38 -19.01 23.30 -0.12
N GLU A 39 -19.70 24.44 -0.10
CA GLU A 39 -21.07 24.55 0.44
C GLU A 39 -22.03 23.57 -0.24
N MET A 40 -21.93 23.42 -1.57
CA MET A 40 -22.72 22.48 -2.36
C MET A 40 -22.48 21.02 -1.92
N THR A 41 -21.24 20.63 -1.71
CA THR A 41 -20.86 19.30 -1.25
C THR A 41 -21.34 19.07 0.19
N ARG A 42 -21.28 20.10 1.06
CA ARG A 42 -21.82 20.02 2.43
C ARG A 42 -23.33 19.82 2.44
N GLU A 43 -24.06 20.53 1.59
CA GLU A 43 -25.52 20.39 1.46
C GLU A 43 -25.89 18.99 0.96
N ALA A 44 -25.24 18.51 -0.09
CA ALA A 44 -25.46 17.16 -0.62
C ALA A 44 -25.19 16.06 0.43
N LEU A 45 -24.15 16.23 1.25
CA LEU A 45 -23.82 15.33 2.36
C LEU A 45 -24.89 15.33 3.46
N LYS A 46 -25.46 16.50 3.78
CA LYS A 46 -26.55 16.63 4.77
C LYS A 46 -27.85 16.01 4.30
N GLU A 47 -28.22 16.21 3.04
CA GLU A 47 -29.53 15.80 2.52
C GLU A 47 -29.61 14.30 2.27
N HIS A 48 -28.52 13.67 1.83
CA HIS A 48 -28.57 12.31 1.27
C HIS A 48 -27.79 11.27 2.07
N GLY A 49 -26.91 11.68 2.98
CA GLY A 49 -26.08 10.79 3.80
C GLY A 49 -25.06 9.96 3.00
N ILE A 50 -24.17 9.29 3.73
CA ILE A 50 -23.11 8.44 3.17
C ILE A 50 -23.39 6.97 3.45
N ASP A 51 -23.35 6.12 2.43
CA ASP A 51 -23.40 4.66 2.62
C ASP A 51 -22.03 4.13 3.04
N VAL A 52 -20.97 4.54 2.32
CA VAL A 52 -19.61 4.00 2.49
C VAL A 52 -18.60 5.14 2.67
N LEU A 53 -17.83 5.09 3.75
CA LEU A 53 -16.70 5.98 3.97
C LEU A 53 -15.41 5.25 3.62
N ASN A 54 -14.51 5.88 2.86
CA ASN A 54 -13.24 5.29 2.44
C ASN A 54 -12.09 6.14 2.97
N ILE A 55 -11.23 5.54 3.79
CA ILE A 55 -10.09 6.20 4.40
C ILE A 55 -8.84 5.95 3.55
N CYS A 56 -8.26 7.01 3.00
CA CYS A 56 -7.14 6.94 2.05
C CYS A 56 -5.94 7.83 2.42
N PHE A 57 -5.89 8.39 3.63
CA PHE A 57 -4.74 9.16 4.11
C PHE A 57 -3.74 8.28 4.88
N PRO A 58 -2.43 8.59 4.88
CA PRO A 58 -1.40 7.78 5.54
C PRO A 58 -1.67 7.58 7.05
N TYR A 59 -1.15 6.50 7.63
CA TYR A 59 -1.17 6.30 9.08
C TYR A 59 -0.21 7.28 9.78
N PHE A 60 -0.62 7.77 10.96
CA PHE A 60 0.16 8.64 11.85
C PHE A 60 -0.37 8.52 13.29
N ASP A 61 0.35 9.08 14.25
CA ASP A 61 -0.08 9.10 15.65
C ASP A 61 -1.35 9.97 15.80
N GLY A 62 -2.46 9.35 16.20
CA GLY A 62 -3.80 9.99 16.21
C GLY A 62 -4.68 9.63 15.00
N PHE A 63 -4.24 8.72 14.13
CA PHE A 63 -5.03 8.22 13.00
C PHE A 63 -6.43 7.75 13.42
N ILE A 64 -6.52 6.98 14.51
CA ILE A 64 -7.78 6.41 15.00
C ILE A 64 -8.75 7.52 15.42
N ASP A 65 -8.28 8.52 16.14
CA ASP A 65 -9.11 9.66 16.58
C ASP A 65 -9.70 10.41 15.40
N VAL A 66 -8.87 10.72 14.40
CA VAL A 66 -9.32 11.40 13.18
C VAL A 66 -10.33 10.55 12.38
N VAL A 67 -10.10 9.23 12.28
CA VAL A 67 -11.08 8.33 11.65
C VAL A 67 -12.41 8.32 12.41
N ARG A 68 -12.39 8.31 13.75
CA ARG A 68 -13.60 8.39 14.58
C ARG A 68 -14.33 9.71 14.42
N GLU A 69 -13.62 10.82 14.24
CA GLU A 69 -14.25 12.12 13.95
C GLU A 69 -15.02 12.07 12.63
N TYR A 70 -14.43 11.52 11.56
CA TYR A 70 -15.13 11.34 10.29
C TYR A 70 -16.31 10.37 10.39
N GLU A 71 -16.17 9.27 11.13
CA GLU A 71 -17.27 8.33 11.42
C GLU A 71 -18.44 9.06 12.10
N LYS A 72 -18.18 9.84 13.15
CA LYS A 72 -19.22 10.60 13.87
C LYS A 72 -19.87 11.67 13.00
N MET A 73 -19.07 12.34 12.18
CA MET A 73 -19.51 13.43 11.31
C MET A 73 -20.44 12.93 10.20
N TYR A 74 -20.10 11.80 9.58
CA TYR A 74 -20.80 11.30 8.39
C TYR A 74 -21.74 10.14 8.64
N ARG A 75 -21.61 9.46 9.78
CA ARG A 75 -22.43 8.30 10.20
C ARG A 75 -22.64 7.30 9.06
N PRO A 76 -21.55 6.81 8.42
CA PRO A 76 -21.67 5.88 7.30
C PRO A 76 -22.26 4.55 7.78
N LYS A 77 -22.79 3.73 6.85
CA LYS A 77 -23.23 2.36 7.20
C LYS A 77 -22.04 1.47 7.55
N TYR A 78 -20.91 1.67 6.87
CA TYR A 78 -19.63 1.06 7.18
C TYR A 78 -18.47 1.87 6.57
N THR A 79 -17.26 1.60 7.08
CA THR A 79 -16.04 2.30 6.66
C THR A 79 -15.00 1.31 6.15
N ILE A 80 -14.37 1.63 5.02
CA ILE A 80 -13.27 0.87 4.42
C ILE A 80 -11.97 1.63 4.61
N ILE A 81 -10.99 1.01 5.25
CA ILE A 81 -9.64 1.55 5.44
C ILE A 81 -8.76 1.02 4.31
N HIS A 82 -8.30 1.92 3.44
CA HIS A 82 -7.39 1.58 2.33
C HIS A 82 -5.93 1.90 2.64
N SER A 83 -5.70 2.76 3.63
CA SER A 83 -4.39 3.07 4.19
C SER A 83 -3.70 1.82 4.69
N THR A 84 -2.37 1.74 4.56
CA THR A 84 -1.62 0.71 5.28
C THR A 84 -1.52 1.13 6.74
N VAL A 85 -1.97 0.27 7.65
CA VAL A 85 -2.06 0.55 9.09
C VAL A 85 -1.41 -0.59 9.89
N PRO A 86 -0.93 -0.34 11.13
CA PRO A 86 -0.46 -1.38 12.02
C PRO A 86 -1.56 -2.44 12.31
N PRO A 87 -1.19 -3.71 12.51
CA PRO A 87 -2.14 -4.75 12.88
C PRO A 87 -2.89 -4.41 14.18
N GLY A 88 -4.21 -4.60 14.17
CA GLY A 88 -5.11 -4.30 15.28
C GLY A 88 -5.81 -2.94 15.16
N THR A 89 -5.37 -2.06 14.27
CA THR A 89 -5.98 -0.73 14.06
C THR A 89 -7.48 -0.83 13.76
N THR A 90 -7.86 -1.71 12.83
CA THR A 90 -9.27 -1.87 12.44
C THR A 90 -10.09 -2.51 13.55
N ARG A 91 -9.48 -3.40 14.35
CA ARG A 91 -10.15 -4.00 15.50
C ARG A 91 -10.51 -2.96 16.55
N GLU A 92 -9.61 -2.03 16.82
CA GLU A 92 -9.83 -0.91 17.74
C GLU A 92 -10.94 0.05 17.27
N LEU A 93 -11.06 0.24 15.95
CA LEU A 93 -12.15 0.99 15.34
C LEU A 93 -13.50 0.23 15.40
N GLY A 94 -13.48 -1.10 15.41
CA GLY A 94 -14.65 -1.92 15.76
C GLY A 94 -15.44 -2.46 14.56
N GLY A 95 -16.63 -3.01 14.84
CA GLY A 95 -17.35 -3.91 13.92
C GLY A 95 -17.88 -3.31 12.61
N PHE A 96 -17.93 -1.99 12.49
CA PHE A 96 -18.35 -1.28 11.27
C PHE A 96 -17.19 -0.97 10.32
N PHE A 97 -15.96 -1.33 10.70
CA PHE A 97 -14.77 -1.07 9.92
C PHE A 97 -14.24 -2.34 9.27
N VAL A 98 -13.74 -2.18 8.06
CA VAL A 98 -13.00 -3.20 7.33
C VAL A 98 -11.71 -2.62 6.80
N HIS A 99 -10.65 -3.41 6.79
CA HIS A 99 -9.40 -3.06 6.14
C HIS A 99 -9.32 -3.72 4.77
N SER A 100 -8.99 -2.91 3.78
CA SER A 100 -8.83 -3.34 2.39
C SER A 100 -7.71 -2.54 1.71
N PRO A 101 -6.45 -2.90 1.94
CA PRO A 101 -5.31 -2.10 1.51
C PRO A 101 -5.19 -2.07 -0.02
N ILE A 102 -4.58 -1.01 -0.55
CA ILE A 102 -4.37 -0.85 -1.99
C ILE A 102 -3.09 -1.56 -2.43
N HIS A 103 -3.16 -2.24 -3.57
CA HIS A 103 -2.03 -2.82 -4.27
C HIS A 103 -1.86 -2.11 -5.62
N GLY A 104 -0.61 -1.90 -6.02
CA GLY A 104 -0.28 -1.17 -7.25
C GLY A 104 0.97 -0.32 -7.09
N LYS A 105 1.43 0.23 -8.22
CA LYS A 105 2.57 1.13 -8.29
C LYS A 105 2.12 2.44 -8.95
N HIS A 106 2.45 3.57 -8.31
CA HIS A 106 2.30 4.89 -8.92
C HIS A 106 3.25 5.03 -10.14
N PRO A 107 2.84 5.65 -11.26
CA PRO A 107 1.63 6.47 -11.46
C PRO A 107 0.33 5.72 -11.79
N ASN A 108 0.39 4.48 -12.24
CA ASN A 108 -0.81 3.75 -12.68
C ASN A 108 -1.46 2.93 -11.56
N LEU A 109 -1.94 3.61 -10.51
CA LEU A 109 -2.63 2.94 -9.39
C LEU A 109 -3.99 2.37 -9.79
N GLU A 110 -4.69 2.94 -10.77
CA GLU A 110 -5.97 2.40 -11.26
C GLU A 110 -5.81 1.01 -11.85
N GLY A 111 -4.79 0.80 -12.69
CA GLY A 111 -4.46 -0.52 -13.22
C GLY A 111 -4.20 -1.52 -12.10
N GLY A 112 -3.43 -1.14 -11.08
CA GLY A 112 -3.20 -1.95 -9.88
C GLY A 112 -4.49 -2.31 -9.13
N ILE A 113 -5.35 -1.32 -8.86
CA ILE A 113 -6.64 -1.51 -8.17
C ILE A 113 -7.53 -2.50 -8.91
N MET A 114 -7.56 -2.44 -10.25
CA MET A 114 -8.39 -3.33 -11.07
C MET A 114 -7.77 -4.72 -11.27
N THR A 115 -6.45 -4.86 -11.12
CA THR A 115 -5.73 -6.11 -11.42
C THR A 115 -5.59 -7.00 -10.19
N PHE A 116 -5.15 -6.44 -9.06
CA PHE A 116 -4.82 -7.23 -7.88
C PHE A 116 -6.07 -7.57 -7.06
N VAL A 117 -6.10 -8.77 -6.50
CA VAL A 117 -7.12 -9.14 -5.51
C VAL A 117 -6.90 -8.33 -4.23
N LYS A 118 -7.87 -7.52 -3.87
CA LYS A 118 -7.90 -6.84 -2.57
C LYS A 118 -8.40 -7.76 -1.48
N TYR A 119 -7.66 -7.85 -0.38
CA TYR A 119 -8.21 -8.46 0.83
C TYR A 119 -9.24 -7.55 1.48
N VAL A 120 -10.26 -8.14 2.09
CA VAL A 120 -11.29 -7.46 2.88
C VAL A 120 -11.32 -8.15 4.23
N GLY A 121 -10.69 -7.54 5.23
CA GLY A 121 -10.63 -8.05 6.60
C GLY A 121 -11.49 -7.20 7.54
N GLY A 122 -12.50 -7.80 8.15
CA GLY A 122 -13.41 -7.12 9.09
C GLY A 122 -13.70 -8.01 10.29
N ILE A 123 -14.11 -7.41 11.41
CA ILE A 123 -14.54 -8.17 12.61
C ILE A 123 -15.89 -8.83 12.35
N ASN A 124 -16.81 -8.09 11.73
CA ASN A 124 -18.15 -8.56 11.40
C ASN A 124 -18.19 -9.03 9.94
N LYS A 125 -18.55 -10.30 9.75
CA LYS A 125 -18.67 -10.94 8.44
C LYS A 125 -19.66 -10.21 7.52
N ASP A 126 -20.82 -9.79 8.03
CA ASP A 126 -21.85 -9.12 7.23
C ASP A 126 -21.35 -7.77 6.71
N VAL A 127 -20.52 -7.07 7.50
CA VAL A 127 -19.90 -5.81 7.07
C VAL A 127 -18.80 -6.06 6.04
N ALA A 128 -17.99 -7.11 6.22
CA ALA A 128 -16.99 -7.53 5.24
C ALA A 128 -17.63 -7.92 3.89
N GLU A 129 -18.75 -8.64 3.91
CA GLU A 129 -19.51 -9.00 2.71
C GLU A 129 -20.12 -7.79 2.01
N GLN A 130 -20.68 -6.84 2.76
CA GLN A 130 -21.19 -5.59 2.19
C GLN A 130 -20.07 -4.77 1.53
N ALA A 131 -18.91 -4.64 2.18
CA ALA A 131 -17.76 -3.94 1.63
C ALA A 131 -17.19 -4.65 0.39
N GLN A 132 -17.11 -5.99 0.42
CA GLN A 132 -16.69 -6.77 -0.74
C GLN A 132 -17.66 -6.56 -1.92
N ALA A 133 -18.96 -6.60 -1.67
CA ALA A 133 -19.96 -6.41 -2.71
C ALA A 133 -19.90 -5.00 -3.33
N PHE A 134 -19.67 -3.97 -2.50
CA PHE A 134 -19.40 -2.60 -2.97
C PHE A 134 -18.16 -2.54 -3.88
N LEU A 135 -17.03 -3.11 -3.46
CA LEU A 135 -15.81 -3.13 -4.27
C LEU A 135 -16.01 -3.90 -5.58
N ARG A 136 -16.63 -5.09 -5.53
CA ARG A 136 -16.89 -5.93 -6.71
C ARG A 136 -17.85 -5.27 -7.71
N HIS A 137 -18.81 -4.48 -7.23
CA HIS A 137 -19.70 -3.73 -8.11
C HIS A 137 -18.96 -2.70 -8.96
N ALA A 138 -17.89 -2.10 -8.42
CA ALA A 138 -16.97 -1.25 -9.17
C ALA A 138 -15.95 -2.04 -10.03
N GLY A 139 -16.08 -3.36 -10.12
CA GLY A 139 -15.17 -4.26 -10.86
C GLY A 139 -13.87 -4.59 -10.13
N ILE A 140 -13.75 -4.27 -8.83
CA ILE A 140 -12.53 -4.52 -8.06
C ILE A 140 -12.52 -5.96 -7.56
N ASN A 141 -11.51 -6.73 -8.00
CA ASN A 141 -11.28 -8.09 -7.52
C ASN A 141 -10.99 -8.08 -6.02
N SER A 142 -11.71 -8.92 -5.27
CA SER A 142 -11.56 -8.95 -3.81
C SER A 142 -11.89 -10.29 -3.20
N ALA A 143 -11.24 -10.59 -2.08
CA ALA A 143 -11.40 -11.80 -1.27
C ALA A 143 -11.54 -11.41 0.20
N ILE A 144 -12.55 -11.96 0.88
CA ILE A 144 -12.71 -11.80 2.32
C ILE A 144 -11.68 -12.69 3.00
N VAL A 145 -11.02 -12.16 4.03
CA VAL A 145 -10.09 -12.89 4.89
C VAL A 145 -10.70 -13.07 6.29
N ASP A 146 -10.10 -13.92 7.09
CA ASP A 146 -10.57 -14.34 8.41
C ASP A 146 -10.58 -13.22 9.46
N SER A 147 -9.69 -12.23 9.35
CA SER A 147 -9.57 -11.14 10.31
C SER A 147 -9.05 -9.83 9.68
N PRO A 148 -9.32 -8.66 10.30
CA PRO A 148 -8.66 -7.43 9.90
C PRO A 148 -7.14 -7.54 10.01
N GLU A 149 -6.61 -8.15 11.07
CA GLU A 149 -5.17 -8.34 11.29
C GLU A 149 -4.52 -9.08 10.14
N THR A 150 -5.19 -10.10 9.58
CA THR A 150 -4.69 -10.83 8.41
C THR A 150 -4.46 -9.89 7.24
N SER A 151 -5.40 -8.99 6.95
CA SER A 151 -5.25 -8.03 5.85
C SER A 151 -4.22 -6.92 6.14
N GLU A 152 -4.12 -6.46 7.38
CA GLU A 152 -3.14 -5.45 7.85
C GLU A 152 -1.72 -6.02 7.76
N LEU A 153 -1.49 -7.20 8.35
CA LEU A 153 -0.22 -7.92 8.29
C LEU A 153 0.16 -8.28 6.86
N SER A 154 -0.79 -8.78 6.04
CA SER A 154 -0.50 -9.17 4.65
C SER A 154 0.12 -8.03 3.86
N LYS A 155 -0.38 -6.80 4.05
CA LYS A 155 0.15 -5.64 3.33
C LYS A 155 1.55 -5.28 3.78
N ILE A 156 1.80 -5.22 5.09
CA ILE A 156 3.11 -4.89 5.65
C ILE A 156 4.13 -5.97 5.28
N CYS A 157 3.74 -7.24 5.39
CA CYS A 157 4.57 -8.37 5.01
C CYS A 157 4.94 -8.32 3.53
N CYS A 158 3.97 -8.11 2.64
CA CYS A 158 4.21 -7.99 1.20
C CYS A 158 5.26 -6.92 0.88
N THR A 159 5.09 -5.70 1.41
CA THR A 159 6.04 -4.61 1.13
C THR A 159 7.41 -4.83 1.77
N THR A 160 7.46 -5.47 2.93
CA THR A 160 8.71 -5.78 3.62
C THR A 160 9.48 -6.88 2.88
N GLN A 161 8.81 -7.94 2.42
CA GLN A 161 9.42 -8.98 1.57
C GLN A 161 10.01 -8.37 0.30
N TYR A 162 9.30 -7.43 -0.34
CA TYR A 162 9.84 -6.71 -1.49
C TYR A 162 11.10 -5.92 -1.12
N GLY A 163 11.11 -5.20 0.00
CA GLY A 163 12.30 -4.52 0.51
C GLY A 163 13.50 -5.45 0.73
N TRP A 164 13.27 -6.65 1.27
CA TRP A 164 14.32 -7.68 1.40
C TRP A 164 14.90 -8.09 0.04
N MET A 165 14.05 -8.28 -0.97
CA MET A 165 14.54 -8.64 -2.31
C MET A 165 15.43 -7.55 -2.88
N ILE A 166 15.09 -6.27 -2.68
CA ILE A 166 15.93 -5.13 -3.09
C ILE A 166 17.30 -5.18 -2.40
N ILE A 167 17.32 -5.43 -1.08
CA ILE A 167 18.56 -5.53 -0.30
C ILE A 167 19.42 -6.68 -0.83
N ILE A 168 18.84 -7.85 -1.08
CA ILE A 168 19.56 -9.01 -1.65
C ILE A 168 20.19 -8.64 -3.00
N THR A 169 19.44 -8.00 -3.90
CA THR A 169 19.97 -7.57 -5.20
C THR A 169 21.16 -6.62 -5.04
N LYS A 170 21.11 -5.68 -4.08
CA LYS A 170 22.21 -4.77 -3.77
C LYS A 170 23.44 -5.47 -3.19
N GLU A 171 23.25 -6.40 -2.27
CA GLU A 171 24.36 -7.16 -1.68
C GLU A 171 25.03 -8.09 -2.70
N ILE A 172 24.25 -8.71 -3.61
CA ILE A 172 24.80 -9.46 -4.74
C ILE A 172 25.63 -8.56 -5.65
N LYS A 173 25.18 -7.33 -5.95
CA LYS A 173 25.95 -6.37 -6.75
C LYS A 173 27.31 -6.06 -6.11
N LYS A 174 27.35 -5.80 -4.80
CA LYS A 174 28.60 -5.58 -4.05
C LYS A 174 29.54 -6.78 -4.10
N LEU A 175 29.01 -8.01 -4.01
CA LEU A 175 29.81 -9.22 -4.17
C LEU A 175 30.37 -9.36 -5.59
N CYS A 176 29.56 -9.07 -6.61
CA CYS A 176 30.01 -9.09 -8.00
C CYS A 176 31.17 -8.11 -8.22
N GLU A 177 31.07 -6.89 -7.68
CA GLU A 177 32.15 -5.90 -7.72
C GLU A 177 33.42 -6.40 -7.01
N ARG A 178 33.29 -6.98 -5.82
CA ARG A 178 34.42 -7.52 -5.05
C ARG A 178 35.18 -8.63 -5.79
N TYR A 179 34.45 -9.48 -6.50
CA TYR A 179 35.02 -10.64 -7.19
C TYR A 179 35.22 -10.40 -8.70
N ASN A 180 35.07 -9.17 -9.19
CA ASN A 180 35.15 -8.81 -10.61
C ASN A 180 34.27 -9.71 -11.51
N ALA A 181 33.06 -10.01 -11.03
CA ALA A 181 32.06 -10.79 -11.74
C ALA A 181 30.98 -9.89 -12.35
N ASP A 182 30.41 -10.32 -13.47
CA ASP A 182 29.29 -9.62 -14.10
C ASP A 182 27.99 -9.85 -13.30
N PHE A 183 27.41 -8.76 -12.80
CA PHE A 183 26.18 -8.81 -12.02
C PHE A 183 24.96 -9.31 -12.80
N GLU A 184 24.81 -8.92 -14.06
CA GLU A 184 23.69 -9.36 -14.89
C GLU A 184 23.77 -10.86 -15.16
N MET A 185 24.99 -11.40 -15.29
CA MET A 185 25.19 -12.84 -15.41
C MET A 185 24.92 -13.58 -14.10
N VAL A 186 25.44 -13.09 -12.98
CA VAL A 186 25.25 -13.71 -11.65
C VAL A 186 23.79 -13.67 -11.21
N TYR A 187 23.16 -12.51 -11.27
CA TYR A 187 21.77 -12.35 -10.82
C TYR A 187 20.77 -12.85 -11.86
N GLY A 188 21.09 -12.72 -13.15
CA GLY A 188 20.31 -13.26 -14.27
C GLY A 188 20.15 -14.78 -14.23
N TRP A 189 21.05 -15.50 -13.53
CA TRP A 189 20.91 -16.93 -13.25
C TRP A 189 19.54 -17.30 -12.66
N ASN A 190 18.92 -16.41 -11.87
CA ASN A 190 17.59 -16.62 -11.31
C ASN A 190 16.52 -16.86 -12.38
N LYS A 191 16.65 -16.27 -13.59
CA LYS A 191 15.72 -16.49 -14.71
C LYS A 191 15.80 -17.94 -15.21
N PHE A 192 17.01 -18.46 -15.42
CA PHE A 192 17.21 -19.85 -15.85
C PHE A 192 16.78 -20.84 -14.76
N TYR A 193 17.10 -20.55 -13.50
CA TYR A 193 16.68 -21.33 -12.34
C TYR A 193 15.14 -21.44 -12.28
N ASN A 194 14.43 -20.32 -12.37
CA ASN A 194 12.96 -20.30 -12.34
C ASN A 194 12.32 -21.06 -13.51
N HIS A 195 12.89 -20.95 -14.72
CA HIS A 195 12.45 -21.70 -15.89
C HIS A 195 12.65 -23.22 -15.73
N GLY A 196 13.76 -23.62 -15.10
CA GLY A 196 14.01 -25.02 -14.74
C GLY A 196 12.92 -25.57 -13.81
N TYR A 197 12.63 -24.86 -12.73
CA TYR A 197 11.60 -25.29 -11.77
C TYR A 197 10.17 -25.26 -12.34
N GLU A 198 9.88 -24.36 -13.29
CA GLU A 198 8.63 -24.38 -14.04
C GLU A 198 8.45 -25.67 -14.84
N LYS A 199 9.48 -26.08 -15.58
CA LYS A 199 9.46 -27.32 -16.37
C LYS A 199 9.32 -28.58 -15.51
N LEU A 200 9.86 -28.54 -14.29
CA LEU A 200 9.74 -29.62 -13.32
C LEU A 200 8.37 -29.64 -12.60
N GLY A 201 7.50 -28.66 -12.87
CA GLY A 201 6.21 -28.53 -12.17
C GLY A 201 6.36 -28.17 -10.69
N MET A 202 7.48 -27.56 -10.30
CA MET A 202 7.86 -27.29 -8.92
C MET A 202 7.95 -25.77 -8.65
N SER A 203 6.83 -25.07 -8.82
CA SER A 203 6.75 -23.61 -8.72
C SER A 203 7.10 -23.04 -7.35
N GLN A 204 7.03 -23.83 -6.27
CA GLN A 204 7.35 -23.42 -4.90
C GLN A 204 8.81 -22.99 -4.71
N PHE A 205 9.71 -23.40 -5.61
CA PHE A 205 11.11 -22.99 -5.56
C PHE A 205 11.40 -21.73 -6.38
N LYS A 206 10.45 -21.23 -7.18
CA LYS A 206 10.64 -20.00 -7.96
C LYS A 206 10.98 -18.84 -7.02
N ARG A 207 11.96 -18.04 -7.42
CA ARG A 207 12.45 -16.87 -6.69
C ARG A 207 12.00 -15.58 -7.37
N PRO A 208 11.77 -14.49 -6.62
CA PRO A 208 11.58 -13.18 -7.23
C PRO A 208 12.78 -12.77 -8.10
N THR A 209 12.50 -12.13 -9.24
CA THR A 209 13.51 -11.53 -10.12
C THR A 209 13.27 -10.04 -10.19
N LEU A 210 14.18 -9.25 -9.63
CA LEU A 210 14.11 -7.79 -9.57
C LEU A 210 15.26 -7.16 -10.36
N ASP A 211 15.02 -6.06 -11.04
CA ASP A 211 16.10 -5.24 -11.59
C ASP A 211 16.90 -4.56 -10.46
N TYR A 212 18.19 -4.32 -10.70
CA TYR A 212 19.03 -3.60 -9.76
C TYR A 212 18.55 -2.15 -9.60
N MET A 213 18.45 -1.72 -8.35
CA MET A 213 18.07 -0.35 -7.99
C MET A 213 19.23 0.29 -7.21
N PRO A 214 19.92 1.30 -7.75
CA PRO A 214 20.96 2.02 -7.01
C PRO A 214 20.34 2.91 -5.91
N GLY A 215 21.19 3.41 -5.01
CA GLY A 215 20.81 4.40 -4.01
C GLY A 215 19.94 3.84 -2.89
N LYS A 216 19.09 4.66 -2.28
CA LYS A 216 18.09 4.25 -1.26
C LYS A 216 16.92 3.47 -1.87
N ILE A 217 16.12 2.80 -1.03
CA ILE A 217 14.88 2.17 -1.50
C ILE A 217 13.90 3.29 -1.87
N GLY A 218 13.55 3.38 -3.15
CA GLY A 218 12.67 4.41 -3.69
C GLY A 218 11.18 4.18 -3.41
N GLY A 219 10.38 5.19 -3.76
CA GLY A 219 8.93 5.20 -3.53
C GLY A 219 8.55 5.41 -2.06
N HIS A 220 7.25 5.48 -1.79
CA HIS A 220 6.75 5.79 -0.45
C HIS A 220 6.46 4.53 0.38
N CYS A 221 6.03 3.42 -0.24
CA CYS A 221 5.47 2.28 0.48
C CYS A 221 6.48 1.49 1.33
N VAL A 222 7.61 1.06 0.77
CA VAL A 222 8.46 0.04 1.43
C VAL A 222 9.06 0.56 2.73
N ALA A 223 9.72 1.71 2.68
CA ALA A 223 10.39 2.30 3.84
C ALA A 223 9.41 2.89 4.87
N GLN A 224 8.21 3.35 4.46
CA GLN A 224 7.20 3.83 5.40
C GLN A 224 6.51 2.65 6.11
N ASN A 225 6.12 1.62 5.38
CA ASN A 225 5.40 0.48 5.95
C ASN A 225 6.26 -0.32 6.92
N SER A 226 7.58 -0.39 6.72
CA SER A 226 8.49 -1.06 7.65
C SER A 226 8.55 -0.39 9.03
N LYS A 227 8.08 0.86 9.16
CA LYS A 227 7.99 1.59 10.43
C LYS A 227 6.74 1.25 11.24
N LEU A 228 5.75 0.59 10.64
CA LEU A 228 4.45 0.30 11.27
C LEU A 228 4.49 -0.89 12.24
N ILE A 229 5.54 -1.72 12.17
CA ILE A 229 5.76 -2.85 13.09
C ILE A 229 7.23 -2.85 13.50
N ASP A 230 7.48 -3.08 14.78
CA ASP A 230 8.82 -3.39 15.28
C ASP A 230 9.04 -4.91 15.30
N SER A 231 9.92 -5.40 14.44
CA SER A 231 10.24 -6.82 14.33
C SER A 231 11.58 -6.99 13.62
N PHE A 232 12.29 -8.10 13.84
CA PHE A 232 13.47 -8.44 13.03
C PHE A 232 13.22 -8.28 11.52
N PHE A 233 12.04 -8.72 11.08
CA PHE A 233 11.65 -8.73 9.69
C PHE A 233 11.55 -7.32 9.08
N THR A 234 10.94 -6.37 9.79
CA THR A 234 10.84 -4.97 9.34
C THR A 234 12.10 -4.16 9.66
N ASN A 235 12.83 -4.50 10.73
CA ASN A 235 14.04 -3.80 11.18
C ASN A 235 15.16 -3.90 10.16
N LEU A 236 15.36 -5.05 9.52
CA LEU A 236 16.37 -5.18 8.46
C LEU A 236 16.18 -4.13 7.35
N VAL A 237 14.93 -3.91 6.92
CA VAL A 237 14.62 -2.91 5.88
C VAL A 237 14.84 -1.49 6.41
N LYS A 238 14.42 -1.20 7.65
CA LYS A 238 14.62 0.12 8.28
C LYS A 238 16.10 0.47 8.39
N ASP A 239 16.92 -0.47 8.86
CA ASP A 239 18.34 -0.23 9.13
C ASP A 239 19.11 -0.09 7.82
N LYS A 240 18.87 -0.98 6.84
CA LYS A 240 19.47 -0.84 5.51
C LYS A 240 19.06 0.44 4.79
N GLN A 241 17.82 0.88 4.95
CA GLN A 241 17.40 2.15 4.40
C GLN A 241 18.20 3.32 4.98
N LYS A 242 18.41 3.37 6.30
CA LYS A 242 19.23 4.42 6.94
C LYS A 242 20.69 4.39 6.45
N GLU A 243 21.27 3.20 6.30
CA GLU A 243 22.62 3.04 5.73
C GLU A 243 22.69 3.61 4.30
N TYR A 244 21.70 3.30 3.45
CA TYR A 244 21.67 3.81 2.09
C TYR A 244 21.53 5.33 2.05
N GLU A 245 20.64 5.91 2.86
CA GLU A 245 20.46 7.36 2.98
C GLU A 245 21.74 8.07 3.44
N ALA A 246 22.44 7.53 4.44
CA ALA A 246 23.72 8.09 4.90
C ALA A 246 24.82 8.01 3.83
N SER A 247 24.84 6.93 3.04
CA SER A 247 25.81 6.77 1.97
C SER A 247 25.61 7.71 0.80
N GLU A 248 24.37 8.14 0.53
CA GLU A 248 24.06 9.16 -0.48
C GLU A 248 24.55 10.54 -0.03
N ILE A 249 24.25 10.93 1.22
CA ILE A 249 24.68 12.22 1.79
C ILE A 249 26.21 12.36 1.74
N ASN A 250 26.95 11.30 2.07
CA ASN A 250 28.41 11.35 2.04
C ASN A 250 29.00 11.48 0.63
N LYS A 251 28.30 11.01 -0.41
CA LYS A 251 28.70 11.22 -1.81
C LYS A 251 28.46 12.66 -2.23
N ASP A 252 27.28 13.21 -1.90
CA ASP A 252 26.92 14.59 -2.22
C ASP A 252 27.89 15.59 -1.56
N VAL A 253 28.28 15.35 -0.30
CA VAL A 253 29.28 16.18 0.41
C VAL A 253 30.68 16.03 -0.19
N GLY A 254 31.05 14.83 -0.65
CA GLY A 254 32.34 14.60 -1.31
C GLY A 254 32.45 15.33 -2.65
N GLU A 255 31.39 15.29 -3.47
CA GLU A 255 31.34 15.99 -4.76
C GLU A 255 31.32 17.53 -4.60
N MET A 256 30.66 18.06 -3.56
CA MET A 256 30.68 19.51 -3.25
C MET A 256 32.03 20.05 -2.79
N VAL A 257 32.91 19.20 -2.25
CA VAL A 257 34.26 19.60 -1.80
C VAL A 257 35.27 19.51 -2.95
N GLU A 258 34.94 18.82 -4.04
CA GLU A 258 35.79 18.67 -5.23
C GLU A 258 35.51 19.70 -6.35
N GLU A 259 34.57 20.65 -6.20
CA GLU A 259 34.49 21.79 -7.11
C GLU A 259 35.72 22.71 -6.94
N PRO A 260 36.62 22.81 -7.94
CA PRO A 260 37.74 23.71 -7.85
C PRO A 260 37.26 25.13 -8.08
N SER A 261 37.60 26.03 -7.16
CA SER A 261 37.65 27.46 -7.42
C SER A 261 38.58 27.71 -8.61
N VAL A 262 38.01 27.96 -9.78
CA VAL A 262 38.69 28.53 -10.96
C VAL A 262 38.15 29.92 -11.21
#